data_AF-A0A8X6L1F3-F1
#
_entry.id   AF-A0A8X6L1F3-F1
#
_cell.length_a   1.000
_cell.length_b   1.000
_cell.length_c   1.000
_cell.angle_alpha   90.00
_cell.angle_beta   90.00
_cell.angle_gamma   90.00
#
_symmetry.space_group_name_H-M   'P 1'
#
loop_
_entity.id
_entity.type
_entity.pdbx_description
1 polymer ?
#
loop_
_entity_poly.entity_id
_entity_poly.type
_entity_poly.pdbx_seq_one_letter_code
_entity_poly.pdbx_strand_id
1 'polypeptide(L)'
;MAEAHSAVAFSFTITHEGVNINYDHDIFYAVWQSGLRSWRRRLTKFWNNVWTGAYPASPYSLLVIAMIMTFLTWKKRDVSHGFVSFLDSHFTDNPVFSTFSIAAFYICYTIVLWLIFVNAVRYVVKLLFVYKGWMYQSRAKKMPLKTKLWLGTVSFIAKRKPQLYSFQGSLPNLPVPDLDKTMDRYLQSVKPLLDEEKHKRMQILAKEFSSGIGKKLQRYLILKSWWTTNYVSINLMFVSTNNYSIELSSIRTNLVNYLS
;
A
#
# COMPACT_ATOMS: atom_id res chain seq x y z
N MET A 1 1.73 28.57 15.85
CA MET A 1 2.10 29.58 16.85
C MET A 1 2.51 28.97 18.19
N ALA A 2 1.83 27.97 18.75
CA ALA A 2 2.25 27.34 20.03
C ALA A 2 3.64 26.65 20.01
N GLU A 3 4.07 26.13 18.86
CA GLU A 3 5.37 25.42 18.74
C GLU A 3 6.58 26.38 18.83
N ALA A 4 6.42 27.63 18.42
CA ALA A 4 7.45 28.66 18.53
C ALA A 4 7.69 29.06 20.00
N HIS A 5 6.62 29.16 20.80
CA HIS A 5 6.73 29.42 22.23
C HIS A 5 7.41 28.27 23.00
N SER A 6 7.16 27.01 22.63
CA SER A 6 7.86 25.87 23.24
C SER A 6 9.35 25.81 22.90
N ALA A 7 9.76 26.30 21.73
CA ALA A 7 11.17 26.37 21.34
C ALA A 7 11.93 27.49 22.06
N VAL A 8 11.26 28.61 22.36
CA VAL A 8 11.83 29.74 23.12
C VAL A 8 12.10 29.36 24.59
N ALA A 9 11.32 28.44 25.16
CA ALA A 9 11.53 27.95 26.53
C ALA A 9 12.75 27.02 26.70
N PHE A 10 13.25 26.41 25.61
CA PHE A 10 14.51 25.66 25.59
C PHE A 10 15.69 26.58 25.22
N SER A 11 15.80 27.76 25.84
CA SER A 11 16.99 28.59 25.65
C SER A 11 18.12 28.04 26.53
N PHE A 12 19.07 27.33 25.92
CA PHE A 12 20.36 27.04 26.56
C PHE A 12 21.13 28.35 26.73
N THR A 13 21.00 29.03 27.87
CA THR A 13 21.82 30.18 28.19
C THR A 13 23.13 29.69 28.78
N ILE A 14 24.20 29.70 27.96
CA ILE A 14 25.56 29.40 28.42
C ILE A 14 26.06 30.62 29.20
N THR A 15 26.07 30.54 30.53
CA THR A 15 26.70 31.54 31.40
C THR A 15 28.11 31.10 31.77
N HIS A 16 28.98 32.05 32.13
CA HIS A 16 30.40 31.80 32.42
C HIS A 16 30.67 30.89 33.65
N GLU A 17 29.64 30.53 34.43
CA GLU A 17 29.73 29.68 35.62
C GLU A 17 29.20 28.24 35.45
N GLY A 18 28.76 27.86 34.24
CA GLY A 18 28.29 26.49 33.94
C GLY A 18 26.88 26.45 33.34
N VAL A 19 26.47 25.25 32.90
CA VAL A 19 25.17 25.04 32.24
C VAL A 19 24.04 25.08 33.27
N ASN A 20 23.29 26.18 33.33
CA ASN A 20 22.14 26.30 34.22
C ASN A 20 20.85 25.88 33.48
N ILE A 21 20.35 24.69 33.79
CA ILE A 21 19.11 24.14 33.20
C ILE A 21 17.96 24.51 34.14
N ASN A 22 17.17 25.53 33.78
CA ASN A 22 16.00 25.90 34.55
C ASN A 22 14.83 24.95 34.21
N TYR A 23 14.61 23.93 35.04
CA TYR A 23 13.54 22.94 34.87
C TYR A 23 12.20 23.51 35.37
N ASP A 24 11.58 24.36 34.57
CA ASP A 24 10.27 24.91 34.91
C ASP A 24 9.16 23.84 34.77
N HIS A 25 8.21 23.79 35.71
CA HIS A 25 7.12 22.80 35.71
C HIS A 25 6.24 22.90 34.46
N ASP A 26 6.15 24.10 33.88
CA ASP A 26 5.45 24.36 32.63
C ASP A 26 6.10 23.67 31.42
N ILE A 27 7.42 23.44 31.45
CA ILE A 27 8.16 22.71 30.41
C ILE A 27 7.74 21.24 30.41
N PHE A 28 7.66 20.62 31.60
CA PHE A 28 7.21 19.23 31.71
C PHE A 28 5.77 19.06 31.22
N TYR A 29 4.87 19.99 31.57
CA TYR A 29 3.50 19.97 31.08
C TYR A 29 3.42 20.16 29.56
N ALA A 30 4.21 21.06 28.98
CA ALA A 30 4.27 21.27 27.53
C ALA A 30 4.84 20.05 26.78
N VAL A 31 5.88 19.41 27.30
CA VAL A 31 6.45 18.16 26.76
C VAL A 31 5.45 17.01 26.88
N TRP A 32 4.75 16.90 28.01
CA TRP A 32 3.71 15.89 28.22
C TRP A 32 2.54 16.06 27.26
N GLN A 33 2.02 17.28 27.08
CA GLN A 33 0.92 17.57 26.17
C GLN A 33 1.30 17.37 24.70
N SER A 34 2.53 17.73 24.31
CA SER A 34 3.03 17.47 22.96
C SER A 34 3.27 15.98 22.71
N GLY A 35 3.76 15.24 23.71
CA GLY A 35 3.88 13.79 23.71
C GLY A 35 2.52 13.10 23.55
N LEU A 36 1.54 13.48 24.37
CA LEU A 36 0.17 12.95 24.33
C LEU A 36 -0.50 13.24 22.97
N ARG A 37 -0.35 14.45 22.44
CA ARG A 37 -0.87 14.83 21.11
C ARG A 37 -0.20 14.02 20.00
N SER A 38 1.10 13.80 20.08
CA SER A 38 1.86 12.97 19.13
C SER A 38 1.40 11.51 19.18
N TRP A 39 1.24 10.96 20.38
CA TRP A 39 0.73 9.61 20.61
C TRP A 39 -0.69 9.44 20.06
N ARG A 40 -1.58 10.38 20.35
CA ARG A 40 -2.95 10.37 19.82
C ARG A 40 -2.96 10.39 18.29
N ARG A 41 -2.13 11.23 17.66
CA ARG A 41 -1.99 11.28 16.20
C ARG A 41 -1.46 9.94 15.64
N ARG A 42 -0.50 9.30 16.30
CA ARG A 42 0.01 7.97 15.91
C ARG A 42 -1.09 6.92 15.99
N LEU A 43 -1.87 6.90 17.08
CA LEU A 43 -3.01 6.00 17.23
C LEU A 43 -4.06 6.26 16.15
N THR A 44 -4.44 7.50 15.88
CA THR A 44 -5.40 7.81 14.80
C THR A 44 -4.89 7.37 13.44
N LYS A 45 -3.61 7.58 13.11
CA LYS A 45 -3.02 7.10 11.86
C LYS A 45 -3.00 5.57 11.79
N PHE A 46 -2.64 4.90 12.89
CA PHE A 46 -2.67 3.44 12.98
C PHE A 46 -4.08 2.91 12.75
N TRP A 47 -5.08 3.44 13.47
CA TRP A 47 -6.48 3.09 13.29
C TRP A 47 -6.97 3.35 11.87
N ASN A 48 -6.65 4.51 11.31
CA ASN A 48 -6.99 4.83 9.92
C ASN A 48 -6.35 3.83 8.95
N ASN A 49 -5.09 3.42 9.15
CA ASN A 49 -4.43 2.43 8.31
C ASN A 49 -5.09 1.05 8.43
N VAL A 50 -5.51 0.64 9.62
CA VAL A 50 -6.25 -0.62 9.82
C VAL A 50 -7.61 -0.56 9.12
N TRP A 51 -8.36 0.53 9.28
CA TRP A 51 -9.67 0.71 8.64
C TRP A 51 -9.58 0.83 7.11
N THR A 52 -8.63 1.62 6.62
CA THR A 52 -8.31 1.74 5.19
C THR A 52 -7.82 0.41 4.63
N GLY A 53 -7.08 -0.36 5.43
CA GLY A 53 -6.63 -1.71 5.11
C GLY A 53 -7.75 -2.75 5.09
N ALA A 54 -8.81 -2.58 5.86
CA ALA A 54 -9.98 -3.47 5.84
C ALA A 54 -10.91 -3.20 4.64
N TYR A 55 -10.83 -2.00 4.04
CA TYR A 55 -11.66 -1.63 2.89
C TYR A 55 -11.32 -2.48 1.65
N PRO A 56 -12.32 -2.96 0.87
CA PRO A 56 -13.75 -2.62 0.90
C PRO A 56 -14.64 -3.53 1.78
N ALA A 57 -14.06 -4.48 2.51
CA ALA A 57 -14.83 -5.31 3.44
C ALA A 57 -15.44 -4.45 4.56
N SER A 58 -16.57 -4.88 5.11
CA SER A 58 -17.27 -4.09 6.14
C SER A 58 -16.64 -4.34 7.50
N PRO A 59 -16.63 -3.35 8.41
CA PRO A 59 -16.30 -3.59 9.82
C PRO A 59 -17.13 -4.75 10.41
N TYR A 60 -18.40 -4.82 10.04
CA TYR A 60 -19.34 -5.86 10.46
C TYR A 60 -18.99 -7.27 9.96
N SER A 61 -18.15 -7.42 8.93
CA SER A 61 -17.81 -8.77 8.44
C SER A 61 -16.99 -9.56 9.46
N LEU A 62 -16.22 -8.88 10.32
CA LEU A 62 -15.52 -9.53 11.43
C LEU A 62 -16.51 -10.12 12.43
N LEU A 63 -17.56 -9.37 12.77
CA LEU A 63 -18.62 -9.85 13.67
C LEU A 63 -19.37 -11.03 13.08
N VAL A 64 -19.68 -10.99 11.78
CA VAL A 64 -20.35 -12.12 11.10
C VAL A 64 -19.47 -13.37 11.10
N ILE A 65 -18.18 -13.25 10.79
CA ILE A 65 -17.25 -14.40 10.85
C ILE A 65 -17.12 -14.90 12.29
N ALA A 66 -17.02 -14.00 13.28
CA ALA A 66 -16.97 -14.38 14.68
C ALA A 66 -18.24 -15.12 15.13
N MET A 67 -19.44 -14.66 14.73
CA MET A 67 -20.70 -15.36 15.01
C MET A 67 -20.77 -16.74 14.34
N ILE A 68 -20.29 -16.86 13.11
CA ILE A 68 -20.20 -18.16 12.42
C ILE A 68 -19.23 -19.08 13.17
N MET A 69 -18.08 -18.56 13.58
CA MET A 69 -17.08 -19.34 14.33
C MET A 69 -17.63 -19.79 15.68
N THR A 70 -18.28 -18.92 16.45
CA THR A 70 -18.89 -19.30 17.75
C THR A 70 -20.04 -20.30 17.57
N PHE A 71 -20.82 -20.17 16.49
CA PHE A 71 -21.85 -21.16 16.16
C PHE A 71 -21.26 -22.53 15.80
N LEU A 72 -20.14 -22.56 15.06
CA LEU A 72 -19.44 -23.78 14.68
C LEU A 72 -18.78 -24.47 15.90
N THR A 73 -18.20 -23.70 16.82
CA THR A 73 -17.67 -24.24 18.08
C THR A 73 -18.79 -24.79 18.96
N TRP A 74 -19.96 -24.13 19.01
CA TRP A 74 -21.13 -24.65 19.73
C TRP A 74 -21.60 -26.00 19.17
N LYS A 75 -21.55 -26.18 17.85
CA LYS A 75 -21.84 -27.48 17.19
C LYS A 75 -20.73 -28.53 17.34
N LYS A 76 -19.68 -28.27 18.12
CA LYS A 76 -18.52 -29.16 18.32
C LYS A 76 -17.87 -29.61 17.00
N ARG A 77 -17.90 -28.76 15.97
CA ARG A 77 -17.24 -29.07 14.69
C ARG A 77 -15.87 -28.42 14.71
N ASP A 78 -14.82 -29.23 14.71
CA ASP A 78 -13.45 -28.72 14.67
C ASP A 78 -13.13 -28.12 13.31
N VAL A 79 -13.19 -26.79 13.23
CA VAL A 79 -12.85 -26.01 12.03
C VAL A 79 -11.32 -25.90 11.85
N SER A 80 -10.56 -26.11 12.93
CA SER A 80 -9.12 -25.86 13.01
C SER A 80 -8.24 -27.02 12.52
N HIS A 81 -8.80 -27.97 11.76
CA HIS A 81 -8.07 -29.12 11.21
C HIS A 81 -7.18 -29.87 12.23
N GLY A 82 -7.66 -30.06 13.48
CA GLY A 82 -6.93 -30.80 14.52
C GLY A 82 -5.91 -29.99 15.34
N PHE A 83 -5.77 -28.68 15.12
CA PHE A 83 -4.87 -27.85 15.93
C PHE A 83 -5.33 -27.71 17.39
N VAL A 84 -6.64 -27.80 17.64
CA VAL A 84 -7.22 -27.73 18.99
C VAL A 84 -6.85 -28.98 19.80
N SER A 85 -6.88 -30.17 19.20
CA SER A 85 -6.42 -31.40 19.86
C SER A 85 -4.91 -31.38 20.18
N PHE A 86 -4.10 -30.71 19.35
CA PHE A 86 -2.69 -30.48 19.66
C PHE A 86 -2.49 -29.58 20.88
N LEU A 87 -3.22 -28.46 20.94
CA LEU A 87 -3.16 -27.53 22.07
C LEU A 87 -3.65 -28.19 23.37
N ASP A 88 -4.74 -28.93 23.30
CA ASP A 88 -5.28 -29.64 24.46
C ASP A 88 -4.25 -30.62 25.03
N SER A 89 -3.58 -31.40 24.16
CA SER A 89 -2.55 -32.37 24.59
C SER A 89 -1.31 -31.74 25.23
N HIS A 90 -0.97 -30.49 24.90
CA HIS A 90 0.25 -29.83 25.38
C HIS A 90 0.03 -28.99 26.65
N PHE A 91 -1.21 -28.59 26.93
CA PHE A 91 -1.53 -27.69 28.05
C PHE A 91 -2.47 -28.32 29.11
N THR A 92 -2.63 -29.65 29.08
CA THR A 92 -3.56 -30.44 29.91
C THR A 92 -3.37 -30.28 31.42
N ASP A 93 -2.22 -29.81 31.89
CA ASP A 93 -1.87 -29.79 33.32
C ASP A 93 -2.82 -28.94 34.17
N ASN A 94 -3.46 -27.92 33.59
CA ASN A 94 -4.46 -27.10 34.26
C ASN A 94 -5.70 -26.91 33.36
N PRO A 95 -6.89 -27.39 33.76
CA PRO A 95 -8.10 -27.32 32.92
C PRO A 95 -8.52 -25.89 32.60
N VAL A 96 -8.33 -24.97 33.54
CA VAL A 96 -8.60 -23.54 33.35
C VAL A 96 -7.66 -22.96 32.28
N PHE A 97 -6.37 -23.29 32.34
CA PHE A 97 -5.38 -22.79 31.38
C PHE A 97 -5.61 -23.35 29.97
N SER A 98 -5.97 -24.64 29.83
CA SER A 98 -6.34 -25.25 28.54
C SER A 98 -7.56 -24.57 27.91
N THR A 99 -8.61 -24.28 28.70
CA THR A 99 -9.79 -23.58 28.15
C THR A 99 -9.48 -22.16 27.65
N PHE A 100 -8.64 -21.42 28.38
CA PHE A 100 -8.20 -20.09 27.94
C PHE A 100 -7.31 -20.13 26.69
N SER A 101 -6.40 -21.11 26.58
CA SER A 101 -5.52 -21.23 25.42
C SER A 101 -6.30 -21.59 24.15
N ILE A 102 -7.28 -22.49 24.25
CA ILE A 102 -8.19 -22.85 23.15
C ILE A 102 -9.05 -21.64 22.74
N ALA A 103 -9.62 -20.90 23.69
CA ALA A 103 -10.39 -19.70 23.39
C ALA A 103 -9.53 -18.62 22.71
N ALA A 104 -8.31 -18.38 23.20
CA ALA A 104 -7.36 -17.45 22.60
C ALA A 104 -6.99 -17.86 21.16
N PHE A 105 -6.79 -19.17 20.92
CA PHE A 105 -6.56 -19.70 19.59
C PHE A 105 -7.73 -19.41 18.64
N TYR A 106 -8.98 -19.67 19.05
CA TYR A 106 -10.15 -19.38 18.21
C TYR A 106 -10.31 -17.89 17.89
N ILE A 107 -9.97 -16.99 18.83
CA ILE A 107 -9.96 -15.54 18.59
C ILE A 107 -8.91 -15.19 17.53
N CYS A 108 -7.67 -15.68 17.71
CA CYS A 108 -6.58 -15.47 16.76
C CYS A 108 -6.94 -16.02 15.36
N TYR A 109 -7.47 -17.24 15.31
CA TYR A 109 -7.89 -17.90 14.08
C TYR A 109 -9.00 -17.12 13.36
N THR A 110 -9.98 -16.58 14.10
CA THR A 110 -11.04 -15.72 13.55
C THR A 110 -10.46 -14.45 12.93
N ILE A 111 -9.48 -13.81 13.57
CA ILE A 111 -8.80 -12.62 13.03
C ILE A 111 -8.03 -12.98 11.75
N VAL A 112 -7.30 -14.09 11.73
CA VAL A 112 -6.57 -14.56 10.55
C VAL A 112 -7.52 -14.86 9.38
N LEU A 113 -8.62 -15.58 9.63
CA LEU A 113 -9.64 -15.83 8.62
C LEU A 113 -10.26 -14.54 8.08
N TRP A 114 -10.53 -13.56 8.95
CA TRP A 114 -11.03 -12.26 8.52
C TRP A 114 -9.99 -11.51 7.66
N LEU A 115 -8.70 -11.56 8.01
CA LEU A 115 -7.64 -10.98 7.18
C LEU A 115 -7.55 -11.65 5.80
N ILE A 116 -7.68 -12.98 5.73
CA ILE A 116 -7.73 -13.71 4.46
C ILE A 116 -8.94 -13.27 3.64
N PHE A 117 -10.11 -13.15 4.27
CA PHE A 117 -11.34 -12.67 3.62
C PHE A 117 -11.20 -11.24 3.06
N VAL A 118 -10.65 -10.31 3.84
CA VAL A 118 -10.38 -8.93 3.40
C VAL A 118 -9.46 -8.93 2.18
N ASN A 119 -8.37 -9.70 2.22
CA ASN A 119 -7.45 -9.80 1.09
C ASN A 119 -8.13 -10.42 -0.15
N ALA A 120 -8.96 -11.46 0.02
CA ALA A 120 -9.72 -12.06 -1.07
C ALA A 120 -10.66 -11.05 -1.75
N VAL A 121 -11.44 -10.29 -0.97
CA VAL A 121 -12.31 -9.22 -1.49
C VAL A 121 -11.49 -8.15 -2.23
N ARG A 122 -10.33 -7.76 -1.69
CA ARG A 122 -9.42 -6.83 -2.35
C ARG A 122 -8.91 -7.36 -3.70
N TYR A 123 -8.53 -8.63 -3.77
CA TYR A 123 -8.11 -9.25 -5.04
C TYR A 123 -9.24 -9.29 -6.05
N VAL A 124 -10.48 -9.55 -5.62
CA VAL A 124 -11.66 -9.45 -6.48
C VAL A 124 -11.81 -8.04 -7.03
N VAL A 125 -11.71 -7.00 -6.19
CA VAL A 125 -11.78 -5.61 -6.66
C VAL A 125 -10.64 -5.26 -7.61
N LYS A 126 -9.41 -5.72 -7.35
CA LYS A 126 -8.29 -5.58 -8.27
C LYS A 126 -8.62 -6.16 -9.64
N LEU A 127 -9.16 -7.38 -9.69
CA LEU A 127 -9.58 -8.04 -10.93
C LEU A 127 -10.68 -7.26 -11.64
N LEU A 128 -11.66 -6.72 -10.90
CA LEU A 128 -12.69 -5.85 -11.48
C LEU A 128 -12.06 -4.60 -12.12
N PHE A 129 -11.07 -3.98 -11.49
CA PHE A 129 -10.42 -2.77 -12.02
C PHE A 129 -9.42 -3.01 -13.15
N VAL A 130 -9.00 -4.26 -13.38
CA VAL A 130 -8.22 -4.61 -14.58
C VAL A 130 -9.07 -4.45 -15.86
N TYR A 131 -10.39 -4.62 -15.78
CA TYR A 131 -11.27 -4.46 -16.93
C TYR A 131 -11.36 -2.99 -17.39
N LYS A 132 -10.70 -2.69 -18.52
CA LYS A 132 -10.72 -1.36 -19.17
C LYS A 132 -11.66 -1.28 -20.38
N GLY A 133 -12.43 -2.33 -20.65
CA GLY A 133 -13.26 -2.42 -21.85
C GLY A 133 -14.36 -1.35 -21.91
N TRP A 134 -14.72 -0.72 -20.79
CA TRP A 134 -15.69 0.37 -20.73
C TRP A 134 -15.15 1.70 -21.29
N MET A 135 -13.83 1.93 -21.23
CA MET A 135 -13.20 3.21 -21.61
C MET A 135 -13.12 3.41 -23.12
N TYR A 136 -12.93 2.33 -23.87
CA TYR A 136 -12.80 2.37 -25.33
C TYR A 136 -14.13 2.28 -26.08
N GLN A 137 -15.26 2.36 -25.36
CA GLN A 137 -16.58 2.28 -25.96
C GLN A 137 -17.04 3.63 -26.51
N SER A 138 -17.62 3.61 -27.71
CA SER A 138 -18.24 4.80 -28.29
C SER A 138 -19.52 5.15 -27.54
N ARG A 139 -19.65 6.42 -27.14
CA ARG A 139 -20.81 6.93 -26.37
C ARG A 139 -22.16 6.80 -27.10
N ALA A 140 -22.13 6.65 -28.43
CA ALA A 140 -23.33 6.55 -29.25
C ALA A 140 -24.02 5.18 -29.24
N LYS A 141 -23.33 4.10 -28.81
CA LYS A 141 -23.87 2.73 -28.87
C LYS A 141 -24.45 2.29 -27.53
N LYS A 142 -25.52 1.48 -27.56
CA LYS A 142 -26.10 0.85 -26.35
C LYS A 142 -25.03 0.03 -25.62
N MET A 143 -24.94 0.22 -24.30
CA MET A 143 -23.93 -0.42 -23.46
C MET A 143 -24.12 -1.95 -23.40
N PRO A 144 -23.06 -2.76 -23.65
CA PRO A 144 -23.15 -4.21 -23.62
C PRO A 144 -23.41 -4.75 -22.21
N LEU A 145 -24.04 -5.94 -22.13
CA LEU A 145 -24.41 -6.58 -20.86
C LEU A 145 -23.20 -6.80 -19.94
N LYS A 146 -22.01 -7.10 -20.50
CA LYS A 146 -20.77 -7.27 -19.72
C LYS A 146 -20.40 -6.01 -18.93
N THR A 147 -20.50 -4.83 -19.56
CA THR A 147 -20.19 -3.55 -18.92
C THR A 147 -21.27 -3.13 -17.93
N LYS A 148 -22.54 -3.44 -18.22
CA LYS A 148 -23.64 -3.26 -17.25
C LYS A 148 -23.44 -4.12 -16.00
N LEU A 149 -23.12 -5.40 -16.17
CA LEU A 149 -22.86 -6.33 -15.07
C LEU A 149 -21.65 -5.87 -14.25
N TRP A 150 -20.56 -5.50 -14.92
CA TRP A 150 -19.37 -4.95 -14.26
C TRP A 150 -19.67 -3.67 -13.48
N LEU A 151 -20.41 -2.71 -14.05
CA LEU A 151 -20.82 -1.50 -13.33
C LEU A 151 -21.70 -1.83 -12.13
N GLY A 152 -22.62 -2.79 -12.26
CA GLY A 152 -23.46 -3.25 -11.16
C GLY A 152 -22.64 -3.85 -10.02
N THR A 153 -21.67 -4.71 -10.32
CA THR A 153 -20.81 -5.34 -9.30
C THR A 153 -19.86 -4.33 -8.65
N VAL A 154 -19.21 -3.45 -9.44
CA VAL A 154 -18.39 -2.36 -8.90
C VAL A 154 -19.23 -1.45 -8.03
N SER A 155 -20.41 -1.05 -8.48
CA SER A 155 -21.31 -0.18 -7.71
C SER A 155 -21.73 -0.82 -6.40
N PHE A 156 -22.05 -2.11 -6.38
CA PHE A 156 -22.39 -2.82 -5.14
C PHE A 156 -21.24 -2.82 -4.12
N ILE A 157 -20.01 -3.10 -4.56
CA ILE A 157 -18.83 -3.15 -3.69
C ILE A 157 -18.38 -1.75 -3.26
N ALA A 158 -18.39 -0.79 -4.20
CA ALA A 158 -17.93 0.58 -4.01
C ALA A 158 -19.00 1.55 -3.45
N LYS A 159 -20.25 1.11 -3.25
CA LYS A 159 -21.37 1.94 -2.73
C LYS A 159 -21.08 2.59 -1.37
N ARG A 160 -20.10 2.06 -0.65
CA ARG A 160 -19.74 2.49 0.71
C ARG A 160 -18.89 3.75 0.65
N LYS A 161 -19.28 4.80 1.38
CA LYS A 161 -18.57 6.08 1.51
C LYS A 161 -17.06 5.84 1.68
N PRO A 162 -16.25 5.98 0.62
CA PRO A 162 -14.84 5.68 0.70
C PRO A 162 -14.13 6.77 1.47
N GLN A 163 -13.23 6.38 2.38
CA GLN A 163 -12.28 7.33 2.96
C GLN A 163 -11.17 7.61 1.95
N LEU A 164 -10.46 8.73 2.13
CA LEU A 164 -9.29 9.06 1.33
C LEU A 164 -8.28 7.89 1.39
N TYR A 165 -7.74 7.48 0.24
CA TYR A 165 -6.82 6.35 0.06
C TYR A 165 -7.36 4.93 0.34
N SER A 166 -8.66 4.76 0.62
CA SER A 166 -9.28 3.44 0.85
C SER A 166 -9.14 2.45 -0.32
N PHE A 167 -9.19 2.93 -1.56
CA PHE A 167 -8.99 2.10 -2.75
C PHE A 167 -7.52 1.89 -3.14
N GLN A 168 -6.57 2.59 -2.51
CA GLN A 168 -5.16 2.55 -2.92
C GLN A 168 -4.60 1.13 -2.90
N GLY A 169 -4.97 0.35 -1.88
CA GLY A 169 -4.57 -1.07 -1.78
C GLY A 169 -5.28 -1.99 -2.78
N SER A 170 -6.38 -1.55 -3.39
CA SER A 170 -7.20 -2.31 -4.35
C SER A 170 -6.94 -1.91 -5.81
N LEU A 171 -6.02 -0.98 -6.06
CA LEU A 171 -5.62 -0.65 -7.43
C LEU A 171 -4.80 -1.78 -8.05
N PRO A 172 -5.00 -2.07 -9.35
CA PRO A 172 -4.16 -3.02 -10.06
C PRO A 172 -2.73 -2.47 -10.17
N ASN A 173 -1.74 -3.34 -10.01
CA ASN A 173 -0.35 -2.97 -10.21
C ASN A 173 -0.11 -2.59 -11.68
N LEU A 174 0.89 -1.75 -11.93
CA LEU A 174 1.26 -1.36 -13.29
C LEU A 174 1.81 -2.59 -14.04
N PRO A 175 1.23 -3.00 -15.17
CA PRO A 175 1.72 -4.15 -15.93
C PRO A 175 3.05 -3.81 -16.60
N VAL A 176 3.98 -4.75 -16.60
CA VAL A 176 5.23 -4.64 -17.34
C VAL A 176 4.93 -4.89 -18.83
N PRO A 177 5.24 -3.97 -19.75
CA PRO A 177 5.00 -4.16 -21.17
C PRO A 177 5.92 -5.26 -21.72
N ASP A 178 5.49 -5.90 -22.80
CA ASP A 178 6.28 -6.91 -23.48
C ASP A 178 7.56 -6.31 -24.09
N LEU A 179 8.66 -7.07 -24.05
CA LEU A 179 9.99 -6.58 -24.42
C LEU A 179 10.03 -6.23 -25.92
N ASP A 180 9.55 -7.12 -26.78
CA ASP A 180 9.56 -6.93 -28.23
C ASP A 180 8.70 -5.72 -28.63
N LYS A 181 7.47 -5.63 -28.08
CA LYS A 181 6.60 -4.46 -28.29
C LYS A 181 7.23 -3.15 -27.82
N THR A 182 8.03 -3.21 -26.75
CA THR A 182 8.74 -2.02 -26.24
C THR A 182 9.87 -1.62 -27.19
N MET A 183 10.62 -2.59 -27.73
CA MET A 183 11.66 -2.34 -28.74
C MET A 183 11.07 -1.78 -30.04
N ASP A 184 9.94 -2.31 -30.51
CA ASP A 184 9.27 -1.80 -31.71
C ASP A 184 8.82 -0.34 -31.53
N ARG A 185 8.19 -0.03 -30.40
CA ARG A 185 7.78 1.34 -30.07
C ARG A 185 8.97 2.28 -29.94
N TYR A 186 10.06 1.79 -29.35
CA TYR A 186 11.31 2.54 -29.27
C TYR A 186 11.84 2.88 -30.67
N LEU A 187 11.98 1.88 -31.56
CA LEU A 187 12.44 2.06 -32.94
C LEU A 187 11.54 2.99 -33.75
N GLN A 188 10.22 2.96 -33.53
CA GLN A 188 9.28 3.89 -34.13
C GLN A 188 9.49 5.33 -33.62
N SER A 189 9.74 5.50 -32.32
CA SER A 189 9.93 6.81 -31.71
C SER A 189 11.25 7.49 -32.12
N VAL A 190 12.31 6.71 -32.35
CA VAL A 190 13.61 7.25 -32.78
C VAL A 190 13.74 7.38 -34.30
N LYS A 191 12.87 6.73 -35.08
CA LYS A 191 12.87 6.83 -36.55
C LYS A 191 12.88 8.26 -37.10
N PRO A 192 12.03 9.20 -36.63
CA PRO A 192 12.05 10.58 -37.14
C PRO A 192 13.27 11.39 -36.69
N LEU A 193 14.10 10.88 -35.78
CA LEU A 193 15.25 11.58 -35.20
C LEU A 193 16.59 11.13 -35.79
N LEU A 194 16.59 10.05 -36.58
CA LEU A 194 17.82 9.36 -37.02
C LEU A 194 17.84 9.24 -38.54
N ASP A 195 19.03 9.41 -39.11
CA ASP A 195 19.31 9.05 -40.50
C ASP A 195 19.13 7.54 -40.72
N GLU A 196 18.84 7.13 -41.95
CA GLU A 196 18.53 5.74 -42.30
C GLU A 196 19.62 4.74 -41.87
N GLU A 197 20.90 5.12 -42.01
CA GLU A 197 22.03 4.28 -41.58
C GLU A 197 22.08 4.09 -40.06
N LYS A 198 21.87 5.17 -39.29
CA LYS A 198 21.83 5.12 -37.83
C LYS A 198 20.62 4.33 -37.35
N HIS A 199 19.47 4.47 -38.02
CA HIS A 199 18.27 3.71 -37.72
C HIS A 199 18.48 2.21 -37.93
N LYS A 200 19.10 1.79 -39.04
CA LYS A 200 19.47 0.38 -39.29
C LYS A 200 20.39 -0.16 -38.20
N ARG A 201 21.40 0.61 -37.78
CA ARG A 201 22.27 0.21 -36.66
C ARG A 201 21.47 0.03 -35.36
N MET A 202 20.53 0.92 -35.08
CA MET A 202 19.66 0.80 -33.90
C MET A 202 18.74 -0.41 -33.94
N GLN A 203 18.24 -0.81 -35.12
CA GLN A 203 17.45 -2.04 -35.28
C GLN A 203 18.27 -3.28 -34.90
N ILE A 204 19.54 -3.34 -35.34
CA ILE A 204 20.45 -4.45 -35.01
C ILE A 204 20.67 -4.51 -33.49
N LEU A 205 21.00 -3.38 -32.87
CA LEU A 205 21.23 -3.28 -31.42
C LEU A 205 19.98 -3.64 -30.61
N ALA A 206 18.79 -3.18 -31.04
CA ALA A 206 17.54 -3.53 -30.38
C ALA A 206 17.24 -5.04 -30.46
N LYS A 207 17.55 -5.68 -31.60
CA LYS A 207 17.41 -7.12 -31.78
C LYS A 207 18.41 -7.90 -30.93
N GLU A 208 19.66 -7.45 -30.85
CA GLU A 208 20.68 -8.02 -29.99
C GLU A 208 20.29 -7.90 -28.52
N PHE A 209 19.81 -6.73 -28.09
CA PHE A 209 19.31 -6.51 -26.74
C PHE A 209 18.11 -7.40 -26.43
N SER A 210 17.09 -7.45 -27.29
CA SER A 210 15.90 -8.28 -27.06
C SER A 210 16.24 -9.77 -27.04
N SER A 211 17.19 -10.23 -27.84
CA SER A 211 17.59 -11.64 -27.87
C SER A 211 18.56 -12.04 -26.74
N GLY A 212 19.38 -11.11 -26.25
CA GLY A 212 20.40 -11.31 -25.22
C GLY A 212 20.00 -10.84 -23.83
N ILE A 213 20.65 -9.77 -23.35
CA ILE A 213 20.55 -9.28 -21.96
C ILE A 213 19.13 -8.78 -21.60
N GLY A 214 18.39 -8.25 -22.58
CA GLY A 214 17.04 -7.71 -22.39
C GLY A 214 16.07 -8.73 -21.80
N LYS A 215 16.15 -10.02 -22.17
CA LYS A 215 15.30 -11.08 -21.58
C LYS A 215 15.57 -11.26 -20.09
N LYS A 216 16.84 -11.21 -19.67
CA LYS A 216 17.23 -11.34 -18.26
C LYS A 216 16.71 -10.14 -17.46
N LEU A 217 16.89 -8.92 -17.99
CA LEU A 217 16.38 -7.69 -17.36
C LEU A 217 14.86 -7.67 -17.28
N GLN A 218 14.17 -8.12 -18.33
CA GLN A 218 12.71 -8.24 -18.35
C GLN A 218 12.19 -9.20 -17.28
N ARG A 219 12.86 -10.34 -17.07
CA ARG A 219 12.53 -11.27 -15.98
C ARG A 219 12.69 -10.61 -14.61
N TYR A 220 13.77 -9.85 -14.38
CA TYR A 220 13.94 -9.10 -13.14
C TYR A 220 12.88 -8.01 -12.95
N LEU A 221 12.46 -7.32 -14.02
CA LEU A 221 11.38 -6.33 -13.95
C LEU A 221 10.04 -6.98 -13.61
N ILE A 222 9.72 -8.13 -14.21
CA ILE A 222 8.50 -8.89 -13.90
C ILE A 222 8.53 -9.34 -12.43
N LEU A 223 9.64 -9.93 -11.97
CA LEU A 223 9.80 -10.31 -10.57
C LEU A 223 9.62 -9.11 -9.65
N LYS A 224 10.29 -7.98 -9.94
CA LYS A 224 10.14 -6.73 -9.19
C LYS A 224 8.67 -6.31 -9.11
N SER A 225 7.94 -6.38 -10.22
CA SER A 225 6.51 -5.98 -10.32
C SER A 225 5.56 -6.78 -9.42
N TRP A 226 5.96 -7.98 -8.96
CA TRP A 226 5.17 -8.78 -8.03
C TRP A 226 5.22 -8.24 -6.60
N TRP A 227 6.36 -7.68 -6.18
CA TRP A 227 6.59 -7.22 -4.81
C TRP A 227 6.32 -5.73 -4.62
N THR A 228 6.38 -4.94 -5.71
CA THR A 228 6.11 -3.49 -5.67
C THR A 228 4.74 -3.15 -6.23
N THR A 229 4.12 -2.11 -5.69
CA THR A 229 2.89 -1.53 -6.25
C THR A 229 3.14 -0.89 -7.61
N ASN A 230 4.34 -0.32 -7.80
CA ASN A 230 4.77 0.31 -9.04
C ASN A 230 6.24 -0.06 -9.33
N TYR A 231 6.51 -0.69 -10.47
CA TYR A 231 7.86 -1.13 -10.83
C TYR A 231 8.75 0.01 -11.34
N VAL A 232 8.14 1.14 -11.71
CA VAL A 232 8.83 2.37 -12.15
C VAL A 232 9.21 3.24 -10.96
N SER A 233 8.44 3.22 -9.87
CA SER A 233 8.80 4.00 -8.68
C SER A 233 10.13 3.50 -8.14
N ILE A 234 11.11 4.39 -8.18
CA ILE A 234 12.38 4.23 -7.51
C ILE A 234 12.07 4.25 -6.02
N ASN A 235 12.35 3.13 -5.34
CA ASN A 235 12.31 3.10 -3.89
C ASN A 235 13.26 4.21 -3.40
N LEU A 236 12.82 5.03 -2.45
CA LEU A 236 13.50 6.25 -1.94
C LEU A 236 14.99 6.06 -1.61
N MET A 237 15.44 4.81 -1.45
CA MET A 237 16.82 4.41 -1.29
C MET A 237 17.78 4.92 -2.38
N PHE A 238 17.36 5.02 -3.65
CA PHE A 238 18.23 5.55 -4.73
C PHE A 238 18.17 7.08 -4.88
N VAL A 239 17.10 7.73 -4.41
CA VAL A 239 17.03 9.20 -4.42
C VAL A 239 18.03 9.78 -3.42
N SER A 240 18.27 9.08 -2.29
CA SER A 240 19.29 9.48 -1.31
C SER A 240 20.73 9.38 -1.81
N THR A 241 20.99 8.63 -2.89
CA THR A 241 22.35 8.49 -3.47
C THR A 241 22.66 9.52 -4.56
N ASN A 242 21.66 10.25 -5.08
CA ASN A 242 21.82 11.18 -6.19
C ASN A 242 21.43 12.61 -5.81
N ASN A 243 22.20 13.21 -4.90
CA ASN A 243 22.05 14.60 -4.45
C ASN A 243 22.19 15.65 -5.57
N TYR A 244 22.62 15.29 -6.78
CA TYR A 244 22.85 16.24 -7.88
C TYR A 244 21.63 16.49 -8.80
N SER A 245 20.58 15.67 -8.70
CA SER A 245 19.43 15.76 -9.64
C SER A 245 18.22 16.52 -9.09
N ILE A 246 18.20 16.79 -7.78
CA ILE A 246 17.07 17.47 -7.11
C ILE A 246 17.11 18.98 -7.35
N GLU A 247 18.30 19.59 -7.46
CA GLU A 247 18.44 21.04 -7.67
C GLU A 247 17.84 21.51 -9.00
N LEU A 248 18.00 20.76 -10.09
CA LEU A 248 17.49 21.17 -11.42
C LEU A 248 15.96 21.15 -11.51
N SER A 249 15.29 20.29 -10.73
CA SER A 249 13.82 20.25 -10.69
C SER A 249 13.22 21.35 -9.79
N SER A 250 13.92 21.73 -8.73
CA SER A 250 13.55 22.85 -7.85
C SER A 250 13.64 24.19 -8.60
N ILE A 251 14.68 24.38 -9.43
CA ILE A 251 14.89 25.59 -10.22
C ILE A 251 13.74 25.82 -11.24
N ARG A 252 13.15 24.76 -11.80
CA ARG A 252 12.05 24.89 -12.78
C ARG A 252 10.74 25.38 -12.15
N THR A 253 10.53 25.16 -10.86
CA THR A 253 9.33 25.64 -10.14
C THR A 253 9.45 27.11 -9.75
N ASN A 254 10.67 27.58 -9.49
CA ASN A 254 10.91 28.97 -9.09
C ASN A 254 11.01 29.93 -10.29
N LEU A 255 11.43 29.47 -11.48
CA LEU A 255 11.48 30.31 -12.69
C LEU A 255 10.08 30.61 -13.28
N VAL A 256 9.09 29.74 -13.09
CA VAL A 256 7.72 29.97 -13.60
C VAL A 256 6.97 31.00 -12.74
N ASN A 257 7.29 31.13 -11.45
CA ASN A 257 6.69 32.13 -10.57
C ASN A 257 7.35 33.52 -10.65
N TYR A 258 8.47 33.65 -11.37
CA TYR A 258 9.17 34.93 -11.57
C TYR A 258 8.87 35.57 -12.95
N LEU A 259 8.12 34.87 -13.81
CA LEU A 259 7.72 35.34 -15.15
C LEU A 259 6.20 35.45 -15.32
N SER A 260 5.47 35.57 -14.21
CA SER A 260 4.05 35.97 -14.15
C SER A 260 3.90 37.18 -13.23
#